data_AF-F0IEM5-F1
#
_entry.id   AF-F0IEM5-F1
#
_cell.length_a   1.000
_cell.length_b   1.000
_cell.length_c   1.000
_cell.angle_alpha   90.00
_cell.angle_beta   90.00
_cell.angle_gamma   90.00
#
_symmetry.space_group_name_H-M   'P 1'
#
loop_
_entity.id
_entity.type
_entity.pdbx_description
1 polymer ?
#
loop_
_entity_poly.entity_id
_entity_poly.type
_entity_poly.pdbx_seq_one_letter_code
_entity_poly.pdbx_strand_id
1 'polypeptide(L)'
;MKFKEAVQILGYKLEEKYRDLGFKYKKSDRTLTMHSKNFTYMIAFFSFSGNTNEKIDVDVCYIINRRPYDPSPDADSQVLYHSLWNKGVYLDIANEEKIDTAYTIICKWMDKILIAKLDELCAAE
;
A
#
# COMPACT_ATOMS: atom_id res chain seq x y z
N MET A 1 10.20 -6.00 17.27
CA MET A 1 9.31 -4.83 17.08
C MET A 1 7.87 -5.30 17.10
N LYS A 2 6.85 -4.45 17.33
CA LYS A 2 5.44 -4.84 17.10
C LYS A 2 5.00 -4.48 15.68
N PHE A 3 4.05 -5.21 15.09
CA PHE A 3 3.53 -4.95 13.73
C PHE A 3 3.12 -3.49 13.52
N LYS A 4 2.43 -2.88 14.49
CA LYS A 4 1.97 -1.49 14.39
C LYS A 4 3.12 -0.49 14.29
N GLU A 5 4.22 -0.74 15.00
CA GLU A 5 5.43 0.09 14.94
C GLU A 5 6.13 -0.09 13.59
N ALA A 6 6.30 -1.34 13.16
CA ALA A 6 6.94 -1.69 11.90
C ALA A 6 6.23 -1.07 10.68
N VAL A 7 4.90 -1.22 10.61
CA VAL A 7 4.09 -0.62 9.54
C VAL A 7 4.08 0.91 9.62
N GLN A 8 4.17 1.49 10.82
CA GLN A 8 4.28 2.95 10.95
C GLN A 8 5.60 3.47 10.36
N ILE A 9 6.73 2.82 10.65
CA ILE A 9 8.04 3.19 10.06
C ILE A 9 7.98 3.05 8.54
N LEU A 10 7.50 1.90 8.06
CA LEU A 10 7.37 1.62 6.63
C LEU A 10 6.44 2.63 5.91
N GLY A 11 5.30 2.94 6.52
CA GLY A 11 4.32 3.90 6.01
C GLY A 11 4.91 5.31 5.85
N TYR A 12 5.69 5.78 6.83
CA TYR A 12 6.35 7.09 6.72
C TYR A 12 7.48 7.12 5.68
N LYS A 13 8.26 6.04 5.55
CA LYS A 13 9.26 5.94 4.48
C LYS A 13 8.61 6.03 3.10
N LEU A 14 7.48 5.36 2.90
CA LEU A 14 6.73 5.42 1.64
C LEU A 14 6.09 6.79 1.43
N GLU A 15 5.51 7.40 2.46
CA GLU A 15 5.00 8.77 2.38
C GLU A 15 6.09 9.76 1.99
N GLU A 16 7.29 9.66 2.58
CA GLU A 16 8.43 10.52 2.23
C GLU A 16 8.79 10.38 0.75
N LYS A 17 8.91 9.14 0.25
CA LYS A 17 9.24 8.88 -1.16
C LYS A 17 8.18 9.38 -2.14
N TYR A 18 6.90 9.20 -1.82
CA TYR A 18 5.78 9.47 -2.74
C TYR A 18 5.01 10.76 -2.40
N ARG A 19 5.59 11.62 -1.55
CA ARG A 19 4.98 12.87 -1.09
C ARG A 19 4.62 13.80 -2.25
N ASP A 20 5.50 13.90 -3.24
CA ASP A 20 5.32 14.80 -4.38
C ASP A 20 4.17 14.37 -5.30
N LEU A 21 3.78 13.08 -5.24
CA LEU A 21 2.59 12.55 -5.91
C LEU A 21 1.32 12.74 -5.06
N GLY A 22 1.42 13.29 -3.85
CA GLY A 22 0.29 13.57 -2.96
C GLY A 22 -0.14 12.42 -2.06
N PHE A 23 0.65 11.33 -1.97
CA PHE A 23 0.37 10.24 -1.03
C PHE A 23 0.59 10.68 0.43
N LYS A 24 -0.32 10.25 1.32
CA LYS A 24 -0.27 10.54 2.76
C LYS A 24 -0.52 9.28 3.58
N TYR A 25 0.26 9.08 4.65
CA TYR A 25 0.11 7.92 5.51
C TYR A 25 -0.85 8.20 6.66
N LYS A 26 -1.87 7.36 6.82
CA LYS A 26 -2.84 7.42 7.91
C LYS A 26 -2.58 6.31 8.92
N LYS A 27 -1.94 6.67 10.04
CA LYS A 27 -1.54 5.73 11.10
C LYS A 27 -2.69 4.91 11.71
N SER A 28 -3.89 5.49 11.85
CA SER A 28 -5.05 4.78 12.43
C SER A 28 -5.49 3.62 11.55
N ASP A 29 -5.46 3.84 10.23
CA ASP A 29 -6.02 2.92 9.24
C ASP A 29 -4.92 2.00 8.71
N ARG A 30 -3.64 2.39 8.90
CA ARG A 30 -2.46 1.72 8.35
C ARG A 30 -2.56 1.66 6.83
N THR A 31 -2.79 2.83 6.23
CA THR A 31 -2.93 3.00 4.79
C THR A 31 -2.13 4.20 4.30
N LEU A 32 -1.57 4.09 3.09
CA LEU A 32 -1.06 5.23 2.34
C LEU A 32 -2.06 5.58 1.24
N THR A 33 -2.54 6.82 1.19
CA THR A 33 -3.63 7.20 0.29
C THR A 33 -3.34 8.47 -0.50
N MET A 34 -3.79 8.51 -1.74
CA MET A 34 -3.85 9.70 -2.59
C MET A 34 -5.23 9.76 -3.26
N HIS A 35 -5.74 10.96 -3.51
CA HIS A 35 -7.01 11.15 -4.20
C HIS A 35 -6.84 12.05 -5.43
N SER A 36 -7.39 11.60 -6.55
CA SER A 36 -7.67 12.46 -7.71
C SER A 36 -9.14 12.88 -7.72
N LYS A 37 -9.58 13.47 -8.84
CA LYS A 37 -10.97 13.86 -9.07
C LYS A 37 -11.88 12.63 -9.07
N ASN A 38 -11.53 11.60 -9.83
CA ASN A 38 -12.36 10.43 -10.08
C ASN A 38 -11.85 9.17 -9.37
N PHE A 39 -10.69 9.18 -8.71
CA PHE A 39 -10.12 7.97 -8.12
C PHE A 39 -9.55 8.17 -6.71
N THR A 40 -9.58 7.08 -5.93
CA THR A 40 -8.80 6.94 -4.70
C THR A 40 -7.76 5.85 -4.91
N TYR A 41 -6.50 6.20 -4.66
CA TYR A 41 -5.34 5.32 -4.72
C TYR A 41 -4.95 4.98 -3.29
N MET A 42 -4.83 3.69 -2.99
CA MET A 42 -4.58 3.22 -1.63
C MET A 42 -3.57 2.08 -1.60
N ILE A 43 -2.71 2.12 -0.60
CA ILE A 43 -1.85 1.03 -0.17
C ILE A 43 -2.31 0.62 1.21
N ALA A 44 -2.72 -0.64 1.38
CA ALA A 44 -3.18 -1.17 2.64
C ALA A 44 -2.23 -2.26 3.15
N PHE A 45 -1.90 -2.21 4.45
CA PHE A 45 -1.03 -3.19 5.11
C PHE A 45 -1.86 -4.15 5.95
N PHE A 46 -1.81 -5.44 5.62
CA PHE A 46 -2.54 -6.49 6.35
C PHE A 46 -1.57 -7.37 7.14
N SER A 47 -1.87 -7.57 8.43
CA SER A 47 -1.16 -8.51 9.29
C SER A 47 -1.76 -9.91 9.18
N PHE A 48 -0.93 -10.94 9.34
CA PHE A 48 -1.37 -12.32 9.48
C PHE A 48 -1.42 -12.76 10.96
N SER A 49 -2.22 -13.79 11.23
CA SER A 49 -2.13 -14.52 12.50
C SER A 49 -0.77 -15.21 12.62
N GLY A 50 -0.15 -15.18 13.80
CA GLY A 50 1.13 -15.87 14.06
C GLY A 50 2.38 -14.99 13.99
N ASN A 51 2.22 -13.66 13.83
CA ASN A 51 3.35 -12.73 13.93
C ASN A 51 4.02 -12.78 15.31
N THR A 52 5.35 -12.85 15.32
CA THR A 52 6.20 -12.85 16.52
C THR A 52 7.13 -11.64 16.52
N ASN A 53 7.96 -11.48 17.55
CA ASN A 53 8.97 -10.43 17.58
C ASN A 53 10.11 -10.65 16.57
N GLU A 54 10.28 -11.88 16.07
CA GLU A 54 11.36 -12.28 15.16
C GLU A 54 10.90 -12.34 13.70
N LYS A 55 9.60 -12.54 13.48
CA LYS A 55 8.98 -12.65 12.16
C LYS A 55 7.63 -11.95 12.15
N ILE A 56 7.51 -10.91 11.33
CA ILE A 56 6.28 -10.15 11.15
C ILE A 56 5.93 -10.18 9.67
N ASP A 57 5.11 -11.14 9.28
CA ASP A 57 4.60 -11.25 7.92
C ASP A 57 3.54 -10.14 7.68
N VAL A 58 3.64 -9.50 6.52
CA VAL A 58 2.73 -8.44 6.08
C VAL A 58 2.35 -8.63 4.60
N ASP A 59 1.06 -8.48 4.29
CA ASP A 59 0.61 -8.26 2.92
C ASP A 59 0.48 -6.77 2.63
N VAL A 60 0.79 -6.40 1.40
CA VAL A 60 0.66 -5.04 0.87
C VAL A 60 -0.24 -5.11 -0.35
N CYS A 61 -1.37 -4.42 -0.25
CA CYS A 61 -2.35 -4.37 -1.32
C CYS A 61 -2.36 -2.99 -1.97
N TYR A 62 -2.15 -2.93 -3.29
CA TYR A 62 -2.39 -1.74 -4.10
C TYR A 62 -3.83 -1.75 -4.61
N ILE A 63 -4.57 -0.68 -4.34
CA ILE A 63 -6.00 -0.59 -4.57
C ILE A 63 -6.32 0.74 -5.25
N ILE A 64 -7.13 0.70 -6.31
CA ILE A 64 -7.71 1.89 -6.94
C ILE A 64 -9.22 1.71 -7.02
N ASN A 65 -9.95 2.68 -6.49
CA ASN A 65 -11.41 2.73 -6.58
C ASN A 65 -11.85 4.01 -7.29
N ARG A 66 -12.94 3.93 -8.06
CA ARG A 66 -13.64 5.10 -8.60
C ARG A 66 -14.23 5.94 -7.45
N ARG A 67 -14.39 7.24 -7.70
CA ARG A 67 -15.04 8.20 -6.81
C ARG A 67 -16.46 8.53 -7.30
N PRO A 68 -17.40 8.83 -6.38
CA PRO A 68 -17.23 8.76 -4.93
C PRO A 68 -16.97 7.33 -4.46
N TYR A 69 -16.12 7.15 -3.44
CA TYR A 69 -15.82 5.82 -2.89
C TYR A 69 -17.13 5.24 -2.38
N ASP A 70 -17.66 4.25 -3.09
CA ASP A 70 -18.88 3.53 -2.70
C ASP A 70 -18.48 2.36 -1.78
N PRO A 71 -18.93 2.32 -0.52
CA PRO A 71 -18.70 1.18 0.36
C PRO A 71 -19.47 -0.09 -0.07
N SER A 72 -20.40 0.00 -1.01
CA SER A 72 -21.06 -1.14 -1.66
C SER A 72 -20.25 -1.56 -2.88
N PRO A 73 -19.53 -2.69 -2.83
CA PRO A 73 -18.67 -3.12 -3.92
C PRO A 73 -19.51 -3.69 -5.06
N ASP A 74 -19.97 -2.83 -5.98
CA ASP A 74 -20.13 -3.31 -7.34
C ASP A 74 -18.73 -3.53 -7.95
N ALA A 75 -18.57 -4.58 -8.77
CA ALA A 75 -17.30 -4.86 -9.41
C ALA A 75 -16.81 -3.70 -10.31
N ASP A 76 -17.72 -2.81 -10.69
CA ASP A 76 -17.48 -1.65 -11.55
C ASP A 76 -16.78 -0.48 -10.84
N SER A 77 -16.81 -0.42 -9.50
CA SER A 77 -16.14 0.65 -8.72
C SER A 77 -14.67 0.36 -8.41
N GLN A 78 -14.24 -0.90 -8.34
CA GLN A 78 -12.83 -1.26 -8.07
C GLN A 78 -12.03 -1.45 -9.36
N VAL A 79 -11.19 -0.46 -9.68
CA VAL A 79 -10.38 -0.41 -10.91
C VAL A 79 -9.13 -1.28 -10.80
N LEU A 80 -8.55 -1.38 -9.61
CA LEU A 80 -7.35 -2.16 -9.35
C LEU A 80 -7.44 -2.80 -7.96
N TYR A 81 -7.08 -4.08 -7.90
CA TYR A 81 -6.71 -4.76 -6.66
C TYR A 81 -5.50 -5.66 -6.93
N HIS A 82 -4.42 -5.42 -6.18
CA HIS A 82 -3.19 -6.19 -6.32
C HIS A 82 -2.55 -6.44 -4.95
N SER A 83 -2.71 -7.67 -4.43
CA SER A 83 -2.02 -8.16 -3.24
C SER A 83 -0.65 -8.72 -3.62
N LEU A 84 0.40 -8.26 -2.96
CA LEU A 84 1.75 -8.80 -3.14
C LEU A 84 1.85 -10.25 -2.67
N TRP A 85 1.20 -10.60 -1.56
CA TRP A 85 1.17 -11.96 -1.03
C TRP A 85 0.58 -12.95 -2.04
N ASN A 86 -0.55 -12.60 -2.65
CA ASN A 86 -1.21 -13.43 -3.67
C ASN A 86 -0.38 -13.58 -4.96
N LYS A 87 0.65 -12.75 -5.14
CA LYS A 87 1.63 -12.86 -6.24
C LYS A 87 2.95 -13.53 -5.81
N GLY A 88 2.99 -14.11 -4.61
CA GLY A 88 4.16 -14.83 -4.10
C GLY A 88 5.28 -13.91 -3.60
N VAL A 89 4.97 -12.64 -3.30
CA VAL A 89 5.91 -11.71 -2.70
C VAL A 89 5.63 -11.66 -1.20
N TYR A 90 6.46 -12.35 -0.44
CA TYR A 90 6.35 -12.47 1.01
C TYR A 90 7.29 -11.47 1.69
N LEU A 91 6.73 -10.62 2.56
CA LEU A 91 7.46 -9.56 3.23
C LEU A 91 7.49 -9.79 4.73
N ASP A 92 8.67 -9.66 5.31
CA ASP A 92 8.89 -9.65 6.75
C ASP A 92 9.35 -8.25 7.16
N ILE A 93 8.79 -7.72 8.25
CA ILE A 93 9.08 -6.38 8.77
C ILE A 93 9.43 -6.40 10.27
N ALA A 94 9.97 -7.50 10.79
CA ALA A 94 10.22 -7.68 12.22
C ALA A 94 11.23 -6.70 12.85
N ASN A 95 12.14 -6.15 12.05
CA ASN A 95 13.21 -5.23 12.46
C ASN A 95 13.54 -4.22 11.33
N GLU A 96 14.44 -3.28 11.60
CA GLU A 96 14.78 -2.19 10.65
C GLU A 96 15.36 -2.70 9.32
N GLU A 97 16.30 -3.66 9.34
CA GLU A 97 16.87 -4.24 8.13
C GLU A 97 15.81 -4.90 7.23
N LYS A 98 14.89 -5.63 7.86
CA LYS A 98 13.76 -6.27 7.19
C LYS A 98 12.77 -5.23 6.65
N ILE A 99 12.52 -4.15 7.39
CA ILE A 99 11.71 -3.01 6.94
C ILE A 99 12.34 -2.35 5.71
N ASP A 100 13.65 -2.16 5.67
CA ASP A 100 14.35 -1.54 4.53
C ASP A 100 14.31 -2.42 3.28
N THR A 101 14.44 -3.73 3.48
CA THR A 101 14.26 -4.73 2.42
C THR A 101 12.82 -4.67 1.88
N ALA A 102 11.82 -4.71 2.77
CA ALA A 102 10.42 -4.64 2.40
C ALA A 102 10.08 -3.32 1.69
N TYR A 103 10.56 -2.19 2.21
CA TYR A 103 10.43 -0.87 1.59
C TYR A 103 10.92 -0.86 0.15
N THR A 104 12.10 -1.43 -0.12
CA THR A 104 12.69 -1.48 -1.46
C THR A 104 11.83 -2.30 -2.42
N ILE A 105 11.32 -3.45 -1.96
CA ILE A 105 10.44 -4.32 -2.74
C ILE A 105 9.10 -3.63 -3.02
N ILE A 106 8.49 -3.02 -1.99
CA ILE A 106 7.21 -2.31 -2.12
C ILE A 106 7.35 -1.15 -3.10
N CYS A 107 8.43 -0.38 -3.06
CA CYS A 107 8.66 0.69 -4.01
C CYS A 107 8.68 0.18 -5.45
N LYS A 108 9.46 -0.87 -5.71
CA LYS A 108 9.57 -1.47 -7.05
C LYS A 108 8.22 -1.90 -7.60
N TRP A 109 7.37 -2.51 -6.77
CA TRP A 109 6.05 -2.95 -7.19
C TRP A 109 5.03 -1.81 -7.28
N MET A 110 5.11 -0.83 -6.38
CA MET A 110 4.28 0.36 -6.41
C MET A 110 4.53 1.16 -7.69
N ASP A 111 5.79 1.40 -8.05
CA ASP A 111 6.17 2.10 -9.29
C ASP A 111 5.64 1.34 -10.51
N LYS A 112 5.82 0.01 -10.53
CA LYS A 112 5.42 -0.86 -11.65
C LYS A 112 3.90 -0.97 -11.82
N ILE A 113 3.13 -0.91 -10.75
CA ILE A 113 1.70 -1.22 -10.75
C ILE A 113 0.87 0.01 -10.47
N LEU A 114 0.98 0.55 -9.26
CA LEU A 114 0.08 1.59 -8.77
C LEU A 114 0.37 2.91 -9.47
N ILE A 115 1.64 3.31 -9.59
CA ILE A 115 2.03 4.56 -10.24
C ILE A 115 1.80 4.47 -11.75
N ALA A 116 2.19 3.36 -12.39
CA ALA A 116 1.89 3.15 -13.81
C ALA A 116 0.38 3.25 -14.11
N LYS A 117 -0.47 2.71 -13.23
CA LYS A 117 -1.94 2.80 -13.40
C LYS A 117 -2.48 4.19 -13.07
N LEU A 118 -1.88 4.89 -12.11
CA LEU A 118 -2.17 6.30 -11.83
C LEU A 118 -1.91 7.16 -13.07
N ASP A 119 -0.75 7.03 -13.71
CA ASP A 119 -0.40 7.81 -14.90
C ASP A 119 -1.38 7.55 -16.06
N GLU A 120 -1.77 6.27 -16.24
CA GLU A 120 -2.79 5.88 -17.24
C GLU A 120 -4.15 6.54 -16.96
N LEU A 121 -4.59 6.52 -15.71
CA LEU A 121 -5.90 7.07 -15.33
C LEU A 121 -5.91 8.60 -15.33
N CYS A 122 -4.85 9.25 -14.86
CA CYS A 122 -4.73 10.71 -14.88
C CYS A 122 -4.67 11.28 -16.29
N ALA A 123 -4.12 10.55 -17.27
CA ALA A 123 -4.17 10.96 -18.67
C ALA A 123 -5.60 10.93 -19.26
N ALA A 124 -6.53 10.23 -18.61
CA ALA A 124 -7.92 10.10 -19.03
C ALA A 124 -8.91 10.95 -18.20
N GLU A 125 -8.43 11.69 -17.18
CA GLU A 125 -9.23 12.59 -16.33
C GLU A 125 -9.32 14.03 -16.88
#